data_AF-A0A2K8MFE2-F1
#
_entry.id   AF-A0A2K8MFE2-F1
#
_cell.length_a   1.000
_cell.length_b   1.000
_cell.length_c   1.000
_cell.angle_alpha   90.00
_cell.angle_beta   90.00
_cell.angle_gamma   90.00
#
_symmetry.space_group_name_H-M   'P 1'
#
loop_
_entity.id
_entity.type
_entity.pdbx_description
1 polymer ?
#
loop_
_entity_poly.entity_id
_entity_poly.type
_entity_poly.pdbx_seq_one_letter_code
_entity_poly.pdbx_strand_id
1 'polypeptide(L)'
;MHSAGPGGYRFEPGTVAALISRWEDVLHGLQSDQKVQEMALASAQPPSPDPPAVEQARLVQASLQRCIDHNVSMQRQAYAYINALKKATGTYTQHDAEVADALGKVNPGNSAPGGIYQ
;
A
#
# COMPACT_ATOMS: atom_id res chain seq x y z
N MET A 1 18.05 -41.14 26.80
CA MET A 1 18.45 -41.17 25.38
C MET A 1 17.70 -40.05 24.69
N HIS A 2 18.40 -39.00 24.27
CA HIS A 2 17.81 -37.83 23.61
C HIS A 2 17.77 -38.09 22.10
N SER A 3 16.57 -38.12 21.49
CA SER A 3 16.43 -38.12 20.03
C SER A 3 16.07 -36.72 19.55
N ALA A 4 17.05 -36.00 19.04
CA ALA A 4 16.84 -34.83 18.20
C ALA A 4 16.35 -35.31 16.82
N GLY A 5 15.03 -35.24 16.58
CA GLY A 5 14.38 -35.39 15.27
C GLY A 5 14.07 -34.01 14.66
N PRO A 6 13.80 -33.93 13.34
CA PRO A 6 14.17 -32.80 12.47
C PRO A 6 13.59 -31.49 12.98
N GLY A 7 14.45 -30.46 13.09
CA GLY A 7 14.14 -29.13 13.61
C GLY A 7 13.10 -28.38 12.79
N GLY A 8 11.83 -28.78 12.91
CA GLY A 8 10.68 -28.01 12.47
C GLY A 8 10.48 -26.87 13.44
N TYR A 9 10.81 -25.65 13.02
CA TYR A 9 10.47 -24.44 13.76
C TYR A 9 8.94 -24.38 13.91
N ARG A 10 8.43 -24.76 15.08
CA ARG A 10 7.02 -24.53 15.42
C ARG A 10 6.88 -23.05 15.70
N PHE A 11 6.15 -22.36 14.83
CA PHE A 11 5.74 -21.00 15.10
C PHE A 11 4.87 -21.00 16.35
N GLU A 12 5.40 -20.49 17.46
CA GLU A 12 4.61 -20.27 18.67
C GLU A 12 3.43 -19.36 18.31
N PRO A 13 2.16 -19.79 18.51
CA PRO A 13 0.98 -19.06 18.07
C PRO A 13 0.94 -17.61 18.58
N GLY A 14 1.43 -17.38 19.81
CA GLY A 14 1.55 -16.03 20.39
C GLY A 14 2.54 -15.12 19.64
N THR A 15 3.61 -15.68 19.09
CA THR A 15 4.61 -14.94 18.31
C THR A 15 4.06 -14.52 16.96
N VAL A 16 3.26 -15.37 16.31
CA VAL A 16 2.64 -15.02 15.02
C VAL A 16 1.50 -14.03 15.19
N ALA A 17 0.68 -14.17 16.23
CA ALA A 17 -0.37 -13.20 16.53
C ALA A 17 0.23 -11.80 16.80
N ALA A 18 1.29 -11.72 17.59
CA ALA A 18 2.02 -10.47 17.83
C ALA A 18 2.65 -9.91 16.54
N LEU A 19 3.17 -10.77 15.67
CA LEU A 19 3.72 -10.35 14.38
C LEU A 19 2.62 -9.81 13.45
N ILE A 20 1.46 -10.47 13.37
CA ILE A 20 0.30 -10.00 12.61
C ILE A 20 -0.12 -8.62 13.10
N SER A 21 -0.27 -8.44 14.41
CA SER A 21 -0.64 -7.14 15.00
C SER A 21 0.35 -6.03 14.61
N ARG A 22 1.65 -6.29 14.66
CA ARG A 22 2.66 -5.30 14.24
C ARG A 22 2.55 -4.92 12.78
N TRP A 23 2.25 -5.87 11.90
CA TRP A 23 2.06 -5.58 10.48
C TRP A 23 0.74 -4.85 10.20
N GLU A 24 -0.31 -5.14 10.96
CA GLU A 24 -1.56 -4.37 10.92
C GLU A 24 -1.32 -2.91 11.35
N ASP A 25 -0.52 -2.67 12.38
CA ASP A 25 -0.11 -1.31 12.79
C ASP A 25 0.67 -0.59 11.67
N VAL A 26 1.61 -1.28 11.02
CA VAL A 26 2.34 -0.74 9.86
C VAL A 26 1.38 -0.39 8.73
N LEU A 27 0.43 -1.28 8.40
CA LEU A 27 -0.57 -1.02 7.36
C LEU A 27 -1.43 0.20 7.68
N HIS A 28 -1.90 0.34 8.93
CA HIS A 28 -2.65 1.51 9.37
C HIS A 28 -1.82 2.81 9.31
N GLY A 29 -0.53 2.73 9.64
CA GLY A 29 0.40 3.84 9.48
C GLY A 29 0.50 4.28 8.01
N LEU A 30 0.75 3.34 7.11
CA LEU A 30 0.85 3.59 5.66
C LEU A 30 -0.44 4.20 5.07
N GLN A 31 -1.61 3.71 5.51
CA GLN A 31 -2.91 4.25 5.11
C GLN A 31 -3.14 5.68 5.64
N SER A 32 -2.65 5.98 6.83
CA SER A 32 -2.73 7.33 7.40
C SER A 32 -1.80 8.29 6.65
N ASP A 33 -0.58 7.85 6.34
CA ASP A 33 0.39 8.62 5.54
C ASP A 33 -0.13 8.90 4.13
N GLN A 34 -0.85 7.95 3.51
CA GLN A 34 -1.46 8.16 2.20
C GLN A 34 -2.42 9.35 2.20
N LYS A 35 -3.28 9.47 3.22
CA LYS A 35 -4.21 10.60 3.34
C LYS A 35 -3.48 11.93 3.43
N VAL A 36 -2.38 11.97 4.20
CA VAL A 36 -1.54 13.17 4.32
C VAL A 36 -0.87 13.51 2.99
N GLN A 37 -0.38 12.51 2.26
CA GLN A 37 0.25 12.69 0.95
C GLN A 37 -0.75 13.19 -0.10
N GLU A 38 -1.97 12.64 -0.12
CA GLU A 38 -3.07 13.09 -1.00
C GLU A 38 -3.47 14.54 -0.71
N MET A 39 -3.57 14.91 0.57
CA MET A 39 -3.80 16.30 0.99
C MET A 39 -2.66 17.22 0.55
N ALA A 40 -1.41 16.78 0.73
CA ALA A 40 -0.24 17.53 0.30
C ALA A 40 -0.24 17.75 -1.22
N LEU A 41 -0.55 16.72 -2.01
CA LEU A 41 -0.67 16.80 -3.46
C LEU A 41 -1.75 17.80 -3.88
N ALA A 42 -2.93 17.75 -3.26
CA ALA A 42 -4.01 18.70 -3.54
C ALA A 42 -3.62 20.15 -3.22
N SER A 43 -2.81 20.34 -2.17
CA SER A 43 -2.32 21.66 -1.73
C SER A 43 -1.12 22.21 -2.52
N ALA A 44 -0.46 21.38 -3.33
CA ALA A 44 0.75 21.74 -4.08
C ALA A 44 0.43 22.62 -5.31
N GLN A 45 -0.13 23.80 -5.06
CA GLN A 45 -0.47 24.80 -6.06
C GLN A 45 0.66 25.82 -6.21
N PRO A 46 0.88 26.38 -7.41
CA PRO A 46 1.87 27.43 -7.60
C PRO A 46 1.45 28.70 -6.85
N PRO A 47 2.39 29.40 -6.19
CA PRO A 47 2.08 30.66 -5.48
C PRO A 47 1.75 31.82 -6.43
N SER A 48 2.09 31.68 -7.71
CA SER A 48 1.93 32.70 -8.74
C SER A 48 1.86 32.05 -10.13
N PRO A 49 1.30 32.73 -11.14
CA PRO A 49 1.12 32.17 -12.49
C PRO A 49 2.38 32.26 -13.37
N ASP A 50 3.53 32.71 -12.83
CA ASP A 50 4.76 32.78 -13.62
C ASP A 50 5.27 31.38 -13.99
N PRO A 51 5.90 31.23 -15.17
CA PRO A 51 6.34 29.91 -15.65
C PRO A 51 7.24 29.15 -14.67
N PRO A 52 8.20 29.78 -13.96
CA PRO A 52 8.99 29.10 -12.94
C PRO A 52 8.15 28.55 -11.78
N ALA A 53 7.24 29.34 -11.22
CA ALA A 53 6.38 28.90 -10.11
C ALA A 53 5.49 27.72 -10.51
N VAL A 54 4.89 27.77 -11.71
CA VAL A 54 4.06 26.69 -12.27
C VAL A 54 4.88 25.41 -12.47
N GLU A 55 6.08 25.52 -13.04
CA GLU A 55 6.93 24.36 -13.29
C GLU A 55 7.41 23.71 -11.98
N GLN A 56 7.77 24.51 -10.96
CA GLN A 56 8.13 23.98 -9.65
C GLN A 56 6.97 23.23 -9.00
N ALA A 57 5.75 23.80 -9.02
CA ALA A 57 4.57 23.12 -8.51
C ALA A 57 4.32 21.79 -9.23
N ARG A 58 4.46 21.75 -10.56
CA ARG A 58 4.34 20.53 -11.38
C ARG A 58 5.35 19.46 -10.98
N LEU A 59 6.61 19.83 -10.73
CA LEU A 59 7.66 18.91 -10.29
C LEU A 59 7.38 18.33 -8.90
N VAL A 60 6.91 19.17 -7.97
CA VAL A 60 6.50 18.75 -6.62
C VAL A 60 5.32 17.78 -6.71
N GLN A 61 4.29 18.09 -7.49
CA GLN A 61 3.14 17.22 -7.70
C GLN A 61 3.57 15.85 -8.27
N ALA A 62 4.44 15.84 -9.28
CA ALA A 62 4.96 14.61 -9.87
C ALA A 62 5.76 13.76 -8.85
N SER A 63 6.51 14.41 -7.97
CA SER A 63 7.26 13.73 -6.89
C SER A 63 6.31 13.13 -5.84
N LEU A 64 5.30 13.90 -5.42
CA LEU A 64 4.27 13.45 -4.48
C LEU A 64 3.47 12.27 -5.05
N GLN A 65 3.12 12.30 -6.33
CA GLN A 65 2.42 11.18 -6.98
C GLN A 65 3.24 9.89 -6.90
N ARG A 66 4.56 9.95 -7.19
CA ARG A 66 5.42 8.77 -7.06
C ARG A 66 5.53 8.27 -5.62
N CYS A 67 5.51 9.18 -4.66
CA CYS A 67 5.49 8.84 -3.23
C CYS A 67 4.21 8.07 -2.86
N ILE A 68 3.05 8.55 -3.32
CA ILE A 68 1.76 7.88 -3.14
C ILE A 68 1.76 6.51 -3.79
N ASP A 69 2.22 6.39 -5.04
CA ASP A 69 2.27 5.12 -5.77
C ASP A 69 3.15 4.09 -5.04
N HIS A 70 4.29 4.55 -4.50
CA HIS A 70 5.16 3.71 -3.70
C HIS A 70 4.49 3.28 -2.38
N ASN A 71 3.81 4.20 -1.70
CA ASN A 71 3.07 3.90 -0.47
C ASN A 71 1.97 2.84 -0.71
N VAL A 72 1.19 2.99 -1.79
CA VAL A 72 0.19 1.99 -2.20
C VAL A 72 0.84 0.62 -2.45
N SER A 73 2.02 0.58 -3.08
CA SER A 73 2.78 -0.67 -3.25
C SER A 73 3.17 -1.31 -1.92
N MET A 74 3.63 -0.50 -0.96
CA MET A 74 3.97 -0.98 0.39
C MET A 74 2.74 -1.53 1.13
N GLN A 75 1.59 -0.85 1.04
CA GLN A 75 0.33 -1.33 1.63
C GLN A 75 -0.08 -2.69 1.05
N ARG A 76 0.02 -2.87 -0.28
CA ARG A 76 -0.28 -4.15 -0.94
C ARG A 76 0.64 -5.28 -0.43
N GLN A 77 1.92 -5.00 -0.27
CA GLN A 77 2.89 -5.97 0.24
C GLN A 77 2.61 -6.33 1.71
N ALA A 78 2.34 -5.34 2.55
CA ALA A 78 1.98 -5.56 3.96
C ALA A 78 0.71 -6.41 4.09
N TYR A 79 -0.35 -6.07 3.33
CA TYR A 79 -1.59 -6.84 3.29
C TYR A 79 -1.38 -8.29 2.83
N ALA A 80 -0.63 -8.49 1.74
CA ALA A 80 -0.29 -9.83 1.25
C ALA A 80 0.47 -10.66 2.30
N TYR A 81 1.39 -10.03 3.03
CA TYR A 81 2.15 -10.68 4.09
C TYR A 81 1.28 -11.04 5.29
N ILE A 82 0.42 -10.14 5.76
CA ILE A 82 -0.56 -10.40 6.83
C ILE A 82 -1.45 -11.59 6.44
N ASN A 83 -1.94 -11.63 5.20
CA ASN A 83 -2.77 -12.74 4.73
C ASN A 83 -2.00 -14.06 4.69
N ALA A 84 -0.73 -14.06 4.29
CA ALA A 84 0.11 -15.24 4.35
C ALA A 84 0.29 -15.75 5.79
N LEU A 85 0.51 -14.84 6.76
CA LEU A 85 0.61 -15.19 8.19
C LEU A 85 -0.72 -15.74 8.74
N LYS A 86 -1.85 -15.13 8.39
CA LYS A 86 -3.20 -15.60 8.79
C LYS A 86 -3.52 -16.98 8.21
N LYS A 87 -3.14 -17.25 6.96
CA LYS A 87 -3.27 -18.57 6.32
C LYS A 87 -2.38 -19.62 7.00
N ALA A 88 -1.14 -19.28 7.30
CA ALA A 88 -0.19 -20.18 7.96
C ALA A 88 -0.60 -20.56 9.40
N THR A 89 -1.33 -19.70 10.10
CA THR A 89 -1.85 -19.96 11.46
C THR A 89 -3.18 -20.70 11.50
N GLY A 90 -3.80 -20.98 10.35
CA GLY A 90 -5.12 -21.62 10.27
C GLY A 90 -6.29 -20.68 10.61
N THR A 91 -6.03 -19.38 10.79
CA THR A 91 -7.04 -18.38 11.18
C THR A 91 -7.77 -17.77 9.97
N TYR A 92 -7.76 -18.45 8.82
CA TYR A 92 -8.33 -17.91 7.58
C TYR A 92 -9.84 -18.13 7.51
N THR A 93 -10.61 -17.10 7.82
CA THR A 93 -12.00 -16.96 7.37
C THR A 93 -12.03 -15.99 6.18
N GLN A 94 -12.77 -16.40 5.16
CA GLN A 94 -12.72 -15.91 3.78
C GLN A 94 -13.16 -14.43 3.67
N HIS A 95 -12.22 -13.48 3.66
CA HIS A 95 -12.46 -12.03 3.50
C HIS A 95 -11.88 -11.45 2.18
N ASP A 96 -11.58 -12.29 1.19
CA ASP A 96 -10.87 -11.85 -0.04
C ASP A 96 -11.72 -11.02 -1.02
N ALA A 97 -13.05 -11.00 -0.89
CA ALA A 97 -13.92 -10.39 -1.92
C ALA A 97 -14.00 -8.85 -1.84
N GLU A 98 -13.91 -8.24 -0.65
CA GLU A 98 -14.15 -6.80 -0.50
C GLU A 98 -12.90 -5.94 -0.77
N VAL A 99 -11.71 -6.43 -0.41
CA VAL A 99 -10.48 -5.63 -0.49
C VAL A 99 -9.90 -5.58 -1.91
N ALA A 100 -10.01 -6.67 -2.67
CA ALA A 100 -9.60 -6.70 -4.08
C ALA A 100 -10.46 -5.77 -4.95
N ASP A 101 -11.76 -5.68 -4.67
CA ASP A 101 -12.68 -4.77 -5.35
C ASP A 101 -12.44 -3.31 -4.96
N ALA A 102 -12.13 -3.03 -3.69
CA ALA A 102 -11.75 -1.69 -3.22
C ALA A 102 -10.41 -1.20 -3.83
N LEU A 103 -9.41 -2.08 -3.96
CA LEU A 103 -8.11 -1.75 -4.56
C LEU A 103 -8.12 -1.74 -6.10
N GLY A 104 -9.02 -2.51 -6.73
CA GLY A 104 -9.23 -2.53 -8.18
C GLY A 104 -9.97 -1.30 -8.68
N LYS A 105 -10.88 -0.74 -7.86
CA LYS A 105 -11.65 0.47 -8.19
C LYS A 105 -10.85 1.77 -8.12
N VAL A 106 -9.66 1.79 -7.51
CA VAL A 106 -8.78 2.97 -7.44
C VAL A 106 -7.97 3.19 -8.72
N ASN A 107 -8.18 2.39 -9.78
CA ASN A 107 -7.62 2.70 -11.10
C ASN A 107 -8.66 2.75 -12.25
N PRO A 108 -9.46 3.83 -12.36
CA PRO A 108 -10.14 4.21 -13.58
C PRO A 108 -9.48 5.48 -14.13
N GLY A 109 -8.28 5.38 -14.71
CA GLY A 109 -7.53 6.60 -15.03
C GLY A 109 -6.40 6.50 -16.06
N ASN A 110 -6.43 5.56 -17.01
CA ASN A 110 -5.64 5.76 -18.24
C ASN A 110 -6.18 4.98 -19.46
N SER A 111 -7.44 5.22 -19.80
CA SER A 111 -8.00 4.83 -21.10
C SER A 111 -8.61 6.06 -21.75
N ALA A 112 -7.74 6.92 -22.28
CA ALA A 112 -8.16 7.99 -23.18
C ALA A 112 -8.69 7.37 -24.49
N PRO A 113 -9.88 7.75 -24.98
CA PRO A 113 -10.42 7.32 -26.26
C PRO A 113 -10.00 8.26 -27.42
N GLY A 114 -9.74 7.70 -28.61
CA GLY A 114 -9.57 8.42 -29.89
C GLY A 114 -8.12 8.88 -30.14
N GLY A 115 -7.43 8.48 -31.21
CA GLY A 115 -7.66 8.97 -32.59
C GLY A 115 -7.47 10.49 -32.60
N ILE A 116 -6.51 11.14 -33.26
CA ILE A 116 -6.08 11.05 -34.66
C ILE A 116 -4.86 11.99 -34.78
N TYR A 117 -3.73 11.51 -35.31
CA TYR A 117 -2.74 12.35 -35.98
C TYR A 117 -2.45 11.74 -37.35
N GLN A 118 -2.50 12.61 -38.35
CA GLN A 118 -2.42 12.44 -39.81
C GLN A 118 -3.71 12.03 -40.52
#